data_AF-A0A946VQB4-F1
#
_entry.id   AF-A0A946VQB4-F1
#
_cell.length_a   1.000
_cell.length_b   1.000
_cell.length_c   1.000
_cell.angle_alpha   90.00
_cell.angle_beta   90.00
_cell.angle_gamma   90.00
#
_symmetry.space_group_name_H-M   'P 1'
#
loop_
_entity.id
_entity.type
_entity.pdbx_description
1 polymer ?
#
loop_
_entity_poly.entity_id
_entity_poly.type
_entity_poly.pdbx_seq_one_letter_code
_entity_poly.pdbx_strand_id
1 'polypeptide(L)'
;LVITKGPDQDRQNLGIYRMQLIGRNRLIMRWLSHRGGALDFRDWQSTHPGQPFPISIAIGADPATTLATVTPIPDTLSEYAFAGLLRGEKTEVVACQSNDLQVPASAEIVLEGVLEPDDMADEGPFGDHTGYYNEVEKFPVFTVKKFMHRKDAIYHSTYTGRPPDEPSVLGVALNEVFIPLLQKQYPEIIDFYLPPEGCSYRMAVISIKKQYPGHAKRVMMGAWSFLRQFMYTKFVIVTDDDVNVRDWDDVIWALTTRVDPTRDTVLIDNTPIDYLDFASPVSGLGSKMGIDATSKWPGETNREWGQPIQMDGSVKNRVDELWQELDIFSES
;
A
#
# COMPACT_ATOMS: atom_id res chain seq x y z
N LEU A 1 -6.15 -14.68 4.08
CA LEU A 1 -5.68 -14.79 2.68
C LEU A 1 -6.77 -15.46 1.88
N VAL A 2 -7.27 -14.83 0.83
CA VAL A 2 -8.26 -15.39 -0.11
C VAL A 2 -7.49 -15.92 -1.32
N ILE A 3 -7.72 -17.19 -1.67
CA ILE A 3 -7.04 -17.91 -2.74
C ILE A 3 -8.04 -18.14 -3.86
N THR A 4 -7.66 -17.71 -5.06
CA THR A 4 -8.46 -17.85 -6.29
C THR A 4 -7.59 -18.35 -7.44
N LYS A 5 -8.22 -18.92 -8.46
CA LYS A 5 -7.58 -19.31 -9.72
C LYS A 5 -8.52 -19.00 -10.88
N GLY A 6 -8.09 -18.13 -11.79
CA GLY A 6 -8.81 -17.84 -13.02
C GLY A 6 -8.84 -19.03 -13.98
N PRO A 7 -9.82 -19.09 -14.91
CA PRO A 7 -10.01 -20.24 -15.81
C PRO A 7 -8.85 -20.46 -16.78
N ASP A 8 -8.17 -19.38 -17.20
CA ASP A 8 -7.09 -19.42 -18.20
C ASP A 8 -5.69 -19.30 -17.57
N GLN A 9 -5.60 -19.32 -16.24
CA GLN A 9 -4.35 -19.11 -15.52
C GLN A 9 -3.87 -20.38 -14.83
N ASP A 10 -2.60 -20.73 -15.00
CA ASP A 10 -1.98 -21.81 -14.23
C ASP A 10 -1.73 -21.39 -12.77
N ARG A 11 -1.54 -20.10 -12.53
CA ARG A 11 -1.21 -19.53 -11.21
C ARG A 11 -2.46 -19.32 -10.34
N GLN A 12 -2.26 -19.38 -9.03
CA GLN A 12 -3.23 -18.90 -8.05
C GLN A 12 -2.89 -17.48 -7.63
N ASN A 13 -3.92 -16.67 -7.40
CA ASN A 13 -3.82 -15.34 -6.80
C ASN A 13 -4.09 -15.43 -5.29
N LEU A 14 -3.34 -14.68 -4.50
CA LEU A 14 -3.60 -14.47 -3.08
C LEU A 14 -4.00 -13.01 -2.84
N GLY A 15 -5.08 -12.80 -2.08
CA GLY A 15 -5.55 -11.46 -1.73
C GLY A 15 -5.94 -11.30 -0.26
N ILE A 16 -5.92 -10.05 0.23
CA ILE A 16 -6.57 -9.67 1.49
C ILE A 16 -7.82 -8.88 1.15
N TYR A 17 -8.97 -9.48 1.42
CA TYR A 17 -10.29 -8.90 1.23
C TYR A 17 -11.05 -9.02 2.55
N ARG A 18 -11.68 -7.94 3.01
CA ARG A 18 -12.48 -8.01 4.24
C ARG A 18 -13.73 -8.83 3.98
N MET A 19 -14.23 -9.48 5.02
CA MET A 19 -15.43 -10.29 4.93
C MET A 19 -16.41 -10.03 6.06
N GLN A 20 -17.64 -9.67 5.70
CA GLN A 20 -18.72 -9.45 6.66
C GLN A 20 -19.49 -10.75 6.91
N LEU A 21 -19.66 -11.11 8.17
CA LEU A 21 -20.50 -12.24 8.58
C LEU A 21 -21.97 -11.89 8.46
N ILE A 22 -22.71 -12.62 7.61
CA ILE A 22 -24.15 -12.39 7.36
C ILE A 22 -25.01 -13.62 7.65
N GLY A 23 -24.39 -14.74 8.04
CA GLY A 23 -25.08 -15.96 8.41
C GLY A 23 -24.12 -17.05 8.85
N ARG A 24 -24.65 -18.19 9.28
CA ARG A 24 -23.85 -19.30 9.86
C ARG A 24 -22.69 -19.76 8.97
N ASN A 25 -22.88 -19.76 7.65
CA ASN A 25 -21.89 -20.17 6.66
C ASN A 25 -21.80 -19.20 5.48
N ARG A 26 -22.16 -17.92 5.69
CA ARG A 26 -22.22 -16.90 4.64
C ARG A 26 -21.42 -15.67 5.04
N LEU A 27 -20.47 -15.32 4.18
CA LEU A 27 -19.55 -14.19 4.33
C LEU A 27 -19.66 -13.33 3.07
N ILE A 28 -19.63 -12.00 3.20
CA ILE A 28 -19.53 -11.12 2.02
C ILE A 28 -18.07 -11.04 1.59
N MET A 29 -17.76 -11.17 0.29
CA MET A 29 -16.43 -11.04 -0.27
C MET A 29 -16.20 -9.62 -0.81
N ARG A 30 -15.65 -8.72 0.01
CA ARG A 30 -15.40 -7.33 -0.39
C ARG A 30 -14.06 -7.18 -1.09
N TRP A 31 -14.04 -7.41 -2.40
CA TRP A 31 -12.91 -7.12 -3.28
C TRP A 31 -13.19 -5.92 -4.20
N LEU A 32 -12.15 -5.16 -4.55
CA LEU A 32 -12.29 -4.13 -5.58
C LEU A 32 -12.21 -4.77 -6.96
N SER A 33 -12.96 -4.23 -7.93
CA SER A 33 -13.15 -4.81 -9.27
C SER A 33 -11.85 -5.09 -10.06
N HIS A 34 -10.77 -4.39 -9.74
CA HIS A 34 -9.47 -4.53 -10.39
C HIS A 34 -8.51 -5.49 -9.67
N ARG A 35 -8.92 -6.11 -8.55
CA ARG A 35 -8.07 -7.05 -7.79
C ARG A 35 -8.12 -8.45 -8.41
N GLY A 36 -7.03 -9.21 -8.25
CA GLY A 36 -6.86 -10.53 -8.87
C GLY A 36 -8.06 -11.46 -8.67
N GLY A 37 -8.55 -11.63 -7.44
CA GLY A 37 -9.72 -12.48 -7.18
C GLY A 37 -11.01 -12.01 -7.87
N ALA A 38 -11.23 -10.69 -7.98
CA ALA A 38 -12.39 -10.14 -8.68
C ALA A 38 -12.30 -10.35 -10.19
N LEU A 39 -11.09 -10.25 -10.76
CA LEU A 39 -10.83 -10.57 -12.16
C LEU A 39 -11.02 -12.06 -12.44
N ASP A 40 -10.47 -12.93 -11.60
CA ASP A 40 -10.65 -14.39 -11.70
C ASP A 40 -12.14 -14.77 -11.67
N PHE A 41 -12.92 -14.17 -10.77
CA PHE A 41 -14.36 -14.42 -10.67
C PHE A 41 -15.12 -13.95 -11.92
N ARG A 42 -14.83 -12.74 -12.40
CA ARG A 42 -15.44 -12.21 -13.63
C ARG A 42 -15.13 -13.09 -14.84
N ASP A 43 -13.89 -13.50 -14.98
CA ASP A 43 -13.42 -14.32 -16.10
C ASP A 43 -14.01 -15.74 -15.99
N TRP A 44 -14.13 -16.27 -14.77
CA TRP A 44 -14.86 -17.51 -14.50
C TRP A 44 -16.33 -17.42 -14.90
N GLN A 45 -17.06 -16.36 -14.52
CA GLN A 45 -18.47 -16.19 -14.89
C GLN A 45 -18.66 -16.09 -16.41
N SER A 46 -17.71 -15.49 -17.12
CA SER A 46 -17.72 -15.39 -18.58
C SER A 46 -17.50 -16.73 -19.28
N THR A 47 -16.58 -17.55 -18.75
CA THR A 47 -16.17 -18.84 -19.33
C THR A 47 -17.05 -20.00 -18.90
N HIS A 48 -17.60 -19.94 -17.69
CA HIS A 48 -18.45 -20.95 -17.07
C HIS A 48 -19.77 -20.34 -16.56
N PRO A 49 -20.65 -19.82 -17.45
CA PRO A 49 -21.88 -19.15 -17.02
C PRO A 49 -22.75 -20.04 -16.14
N GLY A 50 -23.22 -19.49 -15.02
CA GLY A 50 -24.09 -20.20 -14.07
C GLY A 50 -23.37 -21.24 -13.20
N GLN A 51 -22.05 -21.40 -13.30
CA GLN A 51 -21.30 -22.30 -12.43
C GLN A 51 -20.73 -21.58 -11.20
N PRO A 52 -20.81 -22.18 -9.99
CA PRO A 52 -20.22 -21.60 -8.79
C PRO A 52 -18.70 -21.47 -8.93
N PHE A 53 -18.15 -20.34 -8.48
CA PHE A 53 -16.71 -20.08 -8.53
C PHE A 53 -16.02 -20.61 -7.25
N PRO A 54 -15.09 -21.57 -7.35
CA PRO A 54 -14.40 -22.11 -6.18
C PRO A 54 -13.44 -21.10 -5.56
N ILE A 55 -13.54 -20.93 -4.24
CA ILE A 55 -12.63 -20.07 -3.47
C ILE A 55 -12.24 -20.74 -2.15
N SER A 56 -11.02 -20.47 -1.69
CA SER A 56 -10.52 -20.94 -0.39
C SER A 56 -9.89 -19.80 0.39
N ILE A 57 -9.96 -19.88 1.72
CA ILE A 57 -9.49 -18.83 2.62
C ILE A 57 -8.61 -19.45 3.68
N ALA A 58 -7.39 -18.94 3.82
CA ALA A 58 -6.46 -19.31 4.88
C ALA A 58 -6.36 -18.17 5.91
N ILE A 59 -6.49 -18.50 7.18
CA ILE A 59 -6.35 -17.60 8.34
C ILE A 59 -5.21 -18.14 9.21
N GLY A 60 -4.31 -17.25 9.66
CA GLY A 60 -3.14 -17.64 10.44
C GLY A 60 -2.13 -18.47 9.63
N ALA A 61 -1.83 -18.06 8.39
CA ALA A 61 -0.71 -18.62 7.64
C ALA A 61 0.63 -18.12 8.19
N ASP A 62 1.73 -18.70 7.73
CA ASP A 62 3.06 -18.22 8.08
C ASP A 62 3.28 -16.75 7.65
N PRO A 63 4.16 -16.00 8.36
CA PRO A 63 4.30 -14.57 8.14
C PRO A 63 4.81 -14.22 6.75
N ALA A 64 5.69 -15.03 6.15
CA ALA A 64 6.22 -14.76 4.81
C ALA A 64 5.13 -14.83 3.74
N THR A 65 4.21 -15.80 3.84
CA THR A 65 3.06 -15.88 2.93
C THR A 65 2.09 -14.73 3.13
N THR A 66 1.88 -14.29 4.38
CA THR A 66 1.04 -13.12 4.67
C THR A 66 1.64 -11.84 4.07
N LEU A 67 2.94 -11.61 4.26
CA LEU A 67 3.67 -10.46 3.71
C LEU A 67 3.73 -10.49 2.17
N ALA A 68 3.93 -11.65 1.57
CA ALA A 68 3.94 -11.79 0.11
C ALA A 68 2.59 -11.42 -0.51
N THR A 69 1.48 -11.70 0.18
CA THR A 69 0.12 -11.39 -0.29
C THR A 69 -0.16 -9.89 -0.34
N VAL A 70 0.45 -9.10 0.55
CA VAL A 70 0.32 -7.63 0.55
C VAL A 70 1.38 -6.93 -0.28
N THR A 71 2.44 -7.64 -0.64
CA THR A 71 3.48 -7.12 -1.53
C THR A 71 2.96 -7.12 -2.96
N PRO A 72 3.00 -5.99 -3.68
CA PRO A 72 2.60 -5.94 -5.06
C PRO A 72 3.71 -6.52 -5.93
N ILE A 73 3.59 -7.82 -6.17
CA ILE A 73 4.46 -8.55 -7.09
C ILE A 73 3.91 -8.48 -8.52
N PRO A 74 4.76 -8.63 -9.54
CA PRO A 74 4.30 -8.74 -10.92
C PRO A 74 3.32 -9.90 -11.10
N ASP A 75 2.32 -9.75 -11.98
CA ASP A 75 1.36 -10.81 -12.31
C ASP A 75 2.02 -12.11 -12.82
N THR A 76 3.26 -12.03 -13.29
CA THR A 76 4.03 -13.18 -13.75
C THR A 76 4.59 -14.04 -12.62
N LEU A 77 4.52 -13.58 -11.36
CA LEU A 77 5.03 -14.27 -10.18
C LEU A 77 3.89 -14.60 -9.22
N SER A 78 3.85 -15.83 -8.72
CA SER A 78 2.90 -16.21 -7.67
C SER A 78 3.34 -15.70 -6.31
N GLU A 79 2.39 -15.29 -5.47
CA GLU A 79 2.64 -14.86 -4.09
C GLU A 79 3.31 -15.97 -3.27
N TYR A 80 3.02 -17.24 -3.54
CA TYR A 80 3.73 -18.35 -2.90
C TYR A 80 5.20 -18.46 -3.27
N ALA A 81 5.53 -18.13 -4.54
CA ALA A 81 6.92 -18.12 -5.00
C ALA A 81 7.68 -16.96 -4.35
N PHE A 82 7.05 -15.77 -4.28
CA PHE A 82 7.63 -14.62 -3.60
C PHE A 82 7.80 -14.85 -2.09
N ALA A 83 6.80 -15.46 -1.43
CA ALA A 83 6.92 -15.88 -0.04
C ALA A 83 8.12 -16.82 0.18
N GLY A 84 8.40 -17.69 -0.78
CA GLY A 84 9.57 -18.56 -0.71
C GLY A 84 10.91 -17.83 -0.82
N LEU A 85 10.97 -16.74 -1.59
CA LEU A 85 12.15 -15.86 -1.63
C LEU A 85 12.37 -15.16 -0.29
N LEU A 86 11.29 -14.66 0.33
CA LEU A 86 11.34 -14.03 1.65
C LEU A 86 11.75 -15.02 2.75
N ARG A 87 11.25 -16.26 2.68
CA ARG A 87 11.50 -17.32 3.66
C ARG A 87 12.85 -18.02 3.47
N GLY A 88 13.39 -18.03 2.25
CA GLY A 88 14.59 -18.80 1.88
C GLY A 88 14.32 -20.25 1.49
N GLU A 89 13.06 -20.69 1.50
CA GLU A 89 12.64 -22.05 1.15
C GLU A 89 11.23 -22.07 0.54
N LYS A 90 10.88 -23.15 -0.16
CA LYS A 90 9.57 -23.28 -0.84
C LYS A 90 8.43 -23.21 0.18
N THR A 91 7.36 -22.50 -0.18
CA THR A 91 6.13 -22.48 0.62
C THR A 91 5.48 -23.86 0.61
N GLU A 92 5.26 -24.42 1.80
CA GLU A 92 4.52 -25.67 1.97
C GLU A 92 3.03 -25.43 1.80
N VAL A 93 2.43 -26.11 0.83
CA VAL A 93 1.01 -26.01 0.51
C VAL A 93 0.36 -27.39 0.49
N VAL A 94 -0.93 -27.43 0.77
CA VAL A 94 -1.77 -28.63 0.72
C VAL A 94 -2.99 -28.38 -0.16
N ALA A 95 -3.43 -29.40 -0.89
CA ALA A 95 -4.65 -29.33 -1.70
C ALA A 95 -5.88 -29.20 -0.81
N CYS A 96 -6.82 -28.35 -1.24
CA CYS A 96 -8.14 -28.25 -0.65
C CYS A 96 -8.93 -29.55 -0.82
N GLN A 97 -9.93 -29.77 0.03
CA GLN A 97 -10.75 -30.98 0.02
C GLN A 97 -12.02 -30.87 -0.83
N SER A 98 -12.40 -29.68 -1.27
CA SER A 98 -13.64 -29.43 -2.05
C SER A 98 -13.40 -28.70 -3.37
N ASN A 99 -12.15 -28.32 -3.66
CA ASN A 99 -11.74 -27.68 -4.91
C ASN A 99 -10.24 -27.94 -5.18
N ASP A 100 -9.77 -27.58 -6.38
CA ASP A 100 -8.39 -27.83 -6.83
C ASP A 100 -7.39 -26.76 -6.37
N LEU A 101 -7.77 -25.88 -5.43
CA LEU A 101 -6.87 -24.85 -4.91
C LEU A 101 -5.89 -25.45 -3.89
N GLN A 102 -4.78 -24.76 -3.70
CA GLN A 102 -3.77 -25.05 -2.70
C GLN A 102 -3.68 -23.93 -1.66
N VAL A 103 -3.71 -24.30 -0.39
CA VAL A 103 -3.61 -23.40 0.77
C VAL A 103 -2.32 -23.67 1.56
N PRO A 104 -1.81 -22.72 2.35
CA PRO A 104 -0.63 -22.96 3.18
C PRO A 104 -0.88 -24.11 4.16
N ALA A 105 0.00 -25.10 4.18
CA ALA A 105 -0.14 -26.28 5.05
C ALA A 105 -0.08 -25.90 6.55
N SER A 106 0.59 -24.78 6.86
CA SER A 106 0.76 -24.24 8.20
C SER A 106 -0.44 -23.45 8.72
N ALA A 107 -1.44 -23.15 7.88
CA ALA A 107 -2.57 -22.29 8.24
C ALA A 107 -3.33 -22.78 9.47
N GLU A 108 -3.67 -21.86 10.38
CA GLU A 108 -4.45 -22.16 11.58
C GLU A 108 -5.88 -22.61 11.25
N ILE A 109 -6.55 -21.90 10.33
CA ILE A 109 -7.93 -22.16 9.90
C ILE A 109 -8.02 -22.03 8.38
N VAL A 110 -8.74 -22.96 7.75
CA VAL A 110 -9.06 -22.94 6.32
C VAL A 110 -10.58 -23.03 6.12
N LEU A 111 -11.11 -22.10 5.32
CA LEU A 111 -12.49 -22.11 4.83
C LEU A 111 -12.47 -22.44 3.34
N GLU A 112 -13.25 -23.43 2.92
CA GLU A 112 -13.43 -23.73 1.51
C GLU A 112 -14.89 -23.58 1.12
N GLY A 113 -15.15 -23.11 -0.09
CA GLY A 113 -16.50 -23.01 -0.62
C GLY A 113 -16.53 -22.35 -1.98
N VAL A 114 -17.61 -21.60 -2.22
CA VAL A 114 -17.90 -21.04 -3.53
C VAL A 114 -18.54 -19.66 -3.45
N LEU A 115 -18.39 -18.88 -4.52
CA LEU A 115 -19.29 -17.78 -4.85
C LEU A 115 -20.35 -18.33 -5.82
N GLU A 116 -21.62 -18.28 -5.43
CA GLU A 116 -22.72 -18.64 -6.34
C GLU A 116 -22.92 -17.50 -7.36
N PRO A 117 -23.22 -17.80 -8.64
CA PRO A 117 -23.57 -16.77 -9.62
C PRO A 117 -24.78 -15.98 -9.11
N ASP A 118 -24.66 -14.65 -9.09
CA ASP A 118 -25.72 -13.72 -8.68
C ASP A 118 -26.07 -13.68 -7.16
N ASP A 119 -25.34 -14.40 -6.30
CA ASP A 119 -25.51 -14.24 -4.85
C ASP A 119 -24.73 -13.02 -4.33
N MET A 120 -25.45 -11.92 -4.12
CA MET A 120 -24.91 -10.63 -3.68
C MET A 120 -25.61 -10.18 -2.40
N ALA A 121 -24.87 -9.50 -1.51
CA ALA A 121 -25.43 -8.91 -0.30
C ALA A 121 -24.89 -7.50 -0.05
N ASP A 122 -25.67 -6.72 0.69
CA ASP A 122 -25.33 -5.38 1.13
C ASP A 122 -24.25 -5.45 2.23
N GLU A 123 -23.10 -4.85 1.96
CA GLU A 123 -21.93 -4.84 2.83
C GLU A 123 -21.76 -3.48 3.51
N GLY A 124 -21.38 -3.47 4.78
CA GLY A 124 -21.24 -2.26 5.58
C GLY A 124 -22.53 -1.76 6.24
N PRO A 125 -22.53 -0.51 6.75
CA PRO A 125 -21.38 0.39 6.75
C PRO A 125 -20.23 -0.12 7.64
N PHE A 126 -18.99 0.23 7.30
CA PHE A 126 -17.81 -0.16 8.06
C PHE A 126 -16.73 0.91 7.98
N GLY A 127 -16.08 1.18 9.12
CA GLY A 127 -14.88 2.00 9.19
C GLY A 127 -13.74 1.41 8.36
N ASP A 128 -12.90 2.27 7.80
CA ASP A 128 -11.68 1.86 7.10
C ASP A 128 -10.48 2.76 7.41
N HIS A 129 -9.36 2.49 6.71
CA HIS A 129 -8.07 3.16 6.82
C HIS A 129 -8.11 4.68 6.60
N THR A 130 -9.23 5.24 6.12
CA THR A 130 -9.42 6.69 6.02
C THR A 130 -9.80 7.32 7.36
N GLY A 131 -10.23 6.50 8.33
CA GLY A 131 -10.84 6.96 9.58
C GLY A 131 -12.34 7.28 9.48
N TYR A 132 -12.98 6.96 8.35
CA TYR A 132 -14.40 7.20 8.08
C TYR A 132 -15.15 5.89 7.80
N TYR A 133 -16.48 5.93 7.92
CA TYR A 133 -17.35 4.83 7.49
C TYR A 133 -17.52 4.87 5.97
N ASN A 134 -17.37 3.71 5.33
CA ASN A 134 -17.83 3.52 3.97
C ASN A 134 -19.35 3.30 3.95
N GLU A 135 -19.99 3.79 2.89
CA GLU A 135 -21.39 3.54 2.59
C GLU A 135 -21.66 2.07 2.27
N VAL A 136 -22.95 1.70 2.29
CA VAL A 136 -23.40 0.35 1.97
C VAL A 136 -23.30 0.10 0.47
N GLU A 137 -22.67 -1.01 0.07
CA GLU A 137 -22.53 -1.42 -1.33
C GLU A 137 -22.69 -2.95 -1.48
N LYS A 138 -23.09 -3.41 -2.67
CA LYS A 138 -23.34 -4.82 -2.95
C LYS A 138 -22.07 -5.55 -3.37
N PHE A 139 -21.77 -6.67 -2.71
CA PHE A 139 -20.65 -7.54 -3.03
C PHE A 139 -21.07 -9.02 -3.08
N PRO A 140 -20.29 -9.88 -3.77
CA PRO A 140 -20.56 -11.32 -3.83
C PRO A 140 -20.56 -11.99 -2.46
N VAL A 141 -21.37 -13.03 -2.30
CA VAL A 141 -21.44 -13.82 -1.07
C VAL A 141 -20.64 -15.10 -1.21
N PHE A 142 -19.69 -15.28 -0.31
CA PHE A 142 -18.99 -16.53 -0.07
C PHE A 142 -19.82 -17.46 0.81
N THR A 143 -20.20 -18.59 0.21
CA THR A 143 -20.83 -19.69 0.93
C THR A 143 -19.79 -20.71 1.34
N VAL A 144 -19.53 -20.81 2.65
CA VAL A 144 -18.62 -21.78 3.23
C VAL A 144 -19.26 -23.18 3.14
N LYS A 145 -18.52 -24.12 2.54
CA LYS A 145 -18.91 -25.54 2.41
C LYS A 145 -18.11 -26.43 3.35
N LYS A 146 -16.84 -26.10 3.61
CA LYS A 146 -15.98 -26.81 4.56
C LYS A 146 -15.22 -25.84 5.47
N PHE A 147 -15.03 -26.28 6.71
CA PHE A 147 -14.24 -25.60 7.73
C PHE A 147 -13.21 -26.60 8.26
N MET A 148 -11.94 -26.27 8.17
CA MET A 148 -10.84 -27.08 8.70
C MET A 148 -9.97 -26.20 9.58
N HIS A 149 -9.35 -26.78 10.58
CA HIS A 149 -8.48 -26.05 11.49
C HIS A 149 -7.47 -27.00 12.14
N ARG A 150 -6.37 -26.43 12.62
CA ARG A 150 -5.41 -27.15 13.47
C ARG A 150 -6.04 -27.48 14.82
N LYS A 151 -5.51 -28.48 15.50
CA LYS A 151 -5.82 -28.66 16.93
C LYS A 151 -5.35 -27.40 17.68
N ASP A 152 -6.19 -26.87 18.55
CA ASP A 152 -5.92 -25.65 19.34
C ASP A 152 -5.62 -24.41 18.48
N ALA A 153 -6.36 -24.26 17.35
CA ALA A 153 -6.13 -23.22 16.36
C ALA A 153 -6.29 -21.79 16.90
N ILE A 154 -5.44 -20.89 16.38
CA ILE A 154 -5.45 -19.45 16.70
C ILE A 154 -6.16 -18.66 15.58
N TYR A 155 -7.07 -17.77 15.95
CA TYR A 155 -7.72 -16.87 15.00
C TYR A 155 -6.92 -15.58 14.82
N HIS A 156 -6.13 -15.50 13.76
CA HIS A 156 -5.41 -14.28 13.38
C HIS A 156 -6.38 -13.25 12.78
N SER A 157 -6.46 -12.08 13.40
CA SER A 157 -7.35 -10.98 13.00
C SER A 157 -6.66 -9.63 13.17
N THR A 158 -7.26 -8.61 12.57
CA THR A 158 -6.82 -7.22 12.68
C THR A 158 -8.01 -6.27 12.55
N TYR A 159 -7.76 -4.99 12.71
CA TYR A 159 -8.72 -3.91 12.45
C TYR A 159 -8.09 -2.84 11.56
N THR A 160 -8.93 -1.98 11.04
CA THR A 160 -8.51 -0.77 10.34
C THR A 160 -9.32 0.41 10.85
N GLY A 161 -8.72 1.60 10.81
CA GLY A 161 -9.36 2.82 11.29
C GLY A 161 -8.53 4.04 10.93
N ARG A 162 -8.67 5.12 11.70
CA ARG A 162 -7.84 6.31 11.49
C ARG A 162 -6.37 5.93 11.74
N PRO A 163 -5.45 6.19 10.79
CA PRO A 163 -4.06 5.81 10.93
C PRO A 163 -3.37 6.62 12.05
N PRO A 164 -2.31 6.07 12.68
CA PRO A 164 -1.67 4.79 12.35
C PRO A 164 -2.45 3.56 12.85
N ASP A 165 -2.67 2.60 11.95
CA ASP A 165 -3.21 1.25 12.21
C ASP A 165 -2.22 0.16 11.73
N GLU A 166 -2.47 -1.12 12.03
CA GLU A 166 -1.54 -2.20 11.63
C GLU A 166 -1.30 -2.23 10.10
N PRO A 167 -2.33 -2.15 9.23
CA PRO A 167 -2.11 -2.05 7.78
C PRO A 167 -1.22 -0.87 7.37
N SER A 168 -1.32 0.29 8.02
CA SER A 168 -0.46 1.43 7.71
C SER A 168 1.01 1.18 8.06
N VAL A 169 1.29 0.50 9.18
CA VAL A 169 2.65 0.13 9.57
C VAL A 169 3.24 -0.91 8.61
N LEU A 170 2.44 -1.90 8.20
CA LEU A 170 2.82 -2.83 7.13
C LEU A 170 3.14 -2.08 5.83
N GLY A 171 2.32 -1.08 5.48
CA GLY A 171 2.53 -0.23 4.31
C GLY A 171 3.87 0.51 4.35
N VAL A 172 4.23 1.11 5.49
CA VAL A 172 5.53 1.78 5.68
C VAL A 172 6.69 0.80 5.48
N ALA A 173 6.63 -0.38 6.10
CA ALA A 173 7.69 -1.37 5.98
C ALA A 173 7.84 -1.89 4.53
N LEU A 174 6.73 -2.11 3.83
CA LEU A 174 6.75 -2.55 2.43
C LEU A 174 7.20 -1.44 1.48
N ASN A 175 7.04 -0.17 1.85
CA ASN A 175 7.48 0.94 1.01
C ASN A 175 9.00 0.93 0.79
N GLU A 176 9.77 0.45 1.77
CA GLU A 176 11.22 0.24 1.65
C GLU A 176 11.61 -0.65 0.47
N VAL A 177 10.73 -1.58 0.06
CA VAL A 177 10.95 -2.47 -1.09
C VAL A 177 10.83 -1.71 -2.41
N PHE A 178 10.05 -0.63 -2.48
CA PHE A 178 9.89 0.16 -3.70
C PHE A 178 10.99 1.19 -3.92
N ILE A 179 11.64 1.66 -2.84
CA ILE A 179 12.66 2.71 -2.94
C ILE A 179 13.77 2.31 -3.94
N PRO A 180 14.38 1.10 -3.88
CA PRO A 180 15.39 0.70 -4.85
C PRO A 180 14.86 0.61 -6.29
N LEU A 181 13.60 0.22 -6.48
CA LEU A 181 12.97 0.15 -7.80
C LEU A 181 12.77 1.55 -8.38
N LEU A 182 12.35 2.51 -7.56
CA LEU A 182 12.24 3.92 -7.94
C LEU A 182 13.62 4.50 -8.26
N GLN A 183 14.62 4.26 -7.42
CA GLN A 183 15.99 4.73 -7.61
C GLN A 183 16.65 4.19 -8.88
N LYS A 184 16.31 2.97 -9.29
CA LYS A 184 16.78 2.43 -10.57
C LYS A 184 16.29 3.24 -11.77
N GLN A 185 15.07 3.78 -11.70
CA GLN A 185 14.47 4.59 -12.76
C GLN A 185 14.78 6.09 -12.62
N TYR A 186 14.89 6.57 -11.39
CA TYR A 186 15.16 7.94 -10.99
C TYR A 186 16.31 7.96 -9.98
N PRO A 187 17.58 7.83 -10.44
CA PRO A 187 18.75 7.79 -9.56
C PRO A 187 18.94 9.04 -8.70
N GLU A 188 18.26 10.13 -9.05
CA GLU A 188 18.20 11.35 -8.27
C GLU A 188 17.42 11.21 -6.94
N ILE A 189 16.55 10.21 -6.79
CA ILE A 189 15.76 9.99 -5.57
C ILE A 189 16.67 9.45 -4.45
N ILE A 190 16.68 10.15 -3.31
CA ILE A 190 17.41 9.73 -2.10
C ILE A 190 16.51 8.92 -1.17
N ASP A 191 15.30 9.43 -0.91
CA ASP A 191 14.29 8.73 -0.12
C ASP A 191 12.89 9.00 -0.70
N PHE A 192 11.97 8.07 -0.47
CA PHE A 192 10.58 8.14 -0.90
C PHE A 192 9.69 7.60 0.23
N TYR A 193 8.93 8.50 0.86
CA TYR A 193 8.15 8.19 2.04
C TYR A 193 6.66 8.43 1.83
N LEU A 194 5.85 7.47 2.28
CA LEU A 194 4.40 7.56 2.32
C LEU A 194 3.95 7.58 3.80
N PRO A 195 3.66 8.75 4.38
CA PRO A 195 3.29 8.85 5.79
C PRO A 195 2.01 8.05 6.13
N PRO A 196 1.98 7.27 7.22
CA PRO A 196 0.78 6.58 7.71
C PRO A 196 -0.44 7.50 7.83
N GLU A 197 -0.25 8.67 8.43
CA GLU A 197 -1.24 9.73 8.61
C GLU A 197 -1.82 10.26 7.29
N GLY A 198 -1.11 10.04 6.17
CA GLY A 198 -1.58 10.23 4.80
C GLY A 198 -2.41 9.06 4.26
N CYS A 199 -3.03 8.25 5.13
CA CYS A 199 -3.77 7.04 4.78
C CYS A 199 -2.91 6.05 3.96
N SER A 200 -1.63 5.93 4.32
CA SER A 200 -0.62 5.03 3.72
C SER A 200 -0.24 5.28 2.25
N TYR A 201 -1.05 5.99 1.46
CA TYR A 201 -0.77 6.20 0.03
C TYR A 201 -1.21 7.56 -0.53
N ARG A 202 -2.02 8.36 0.19
CA ARG A 202 -2.61 9.59 -0.38
C ARG A 202 -1.62 10.75 -0.47
N MET A 203 -0.52 10.68 0.27
CA MET A 203 0.56 11.66 0.25
C MET A 203 1.90 10.95 0.12
N ALA A 204 2.81 11.55 -0.67
CA ALA A 204 4.21 11.16 -0.74
C ALA A 204 5.11 12.37 -0.46
N VAL A 205 6.19 12.13 0.27
CA VAL A 205 7.29 13.08 0.45
C VAL A 205 8.55 12.45 -0.14
N ILE A 206 9.18 13.16 -1.07
CA ILE A 206 10.28 12.65 -1.89
C ILE A 206 11.47 13.58 -1.72
N SER A 207 12.63 13.02 -1.39
CA SER A 207 13.89 13.75 -1.34
C SER A 207 14.74 13.42 -2.56
N ILE A 208 15.32 14.44 -3.19
CA ILE A 208 16.11 14.30 -4.40
C ILE A 208 17.42 15.07 -4.36
N LYS A 209 18.42 14.57 -5.09
CA LYS A 209 19.58 15.35 -5.52
C LYS A 209 19.23 16.13 -6.77
N LYS A 210 18.82 17.39 -6.61
CA LYS A 210 18.48 18.28 -7.72
C LYS A 210 19.69 18.54 -8.63
N GLN A 211 19.50 18.42 -9.94
CA GLN A 211 20.58 18.57 -10.94
C GLN A 211 20.33 19.70 -11.94
N TYR A 212 19.11 20.21 -12.04
CA TYR A 212 18.74 21.28 -12.97
C TYR A 212 17.43 21.99 -12.57
N PRO A 213 17.18 23.22 -13.08
CA PRO A 213 15.90 23.90 -12.94
C PRO A 213 14.71 23.07 -13.45
N GLY A 214 13.64 22.97 -12.64
CA GLY A 214 12.43 22.21 -12.97
C GLY A 214 12.50 20.70 -12.67
N HIS A 215 13.61 20.20 -12.08
CA HIS A 215 13.81 18.77 -11.84
C HIS A 215 12.69 18.13 -11.00
N ALA A 216 12.18 18.84 -9.99
CA ALA A 216 11.12 18.35 -9.12
C ALA A 216 9.86 17.94 -9.89
N LYS A 217 9.49 18.68 -10.96
CA LYS A 217 8.32 18.36 -11.79
C LYS A 217 8.45 17.02 -12.50
N ARG A 218 9.66 16.64 -12.93
CA ARG A 218 9.92 15.32 -13.53
C ARG A 218 9.65 14.21 -12.52
N VAL A 219 10.08 14.41 -11.28
CA VAL A 219 9.92 13.44 -10.18
C VAL A 219 8.45 13.32 -9.76
N MET A 220 7.72 14.44 -9.68
CA MET A 220 6.26 14.43 -9.44
C MET A 220 5.51 13.60 -10.50
N MET A 221 5.77 13.86 -11.79
CA MET A 221 5.16 13.11 -12.88
C MET A 221 5.55 11.63 -12.86
N GLY A 222 6.80 11.32 -12.49
CA GLY A 222 7.27 9.96 -12.29
C GLY A 222 6.52 9.24 -11.18
N ALA A 223 6.37 9.88 -10.02
CA ALA A 223 5.61 9.33 -8.89
C ALA A 223 4.16 8.98 -9.28
N TRP A 224 3.49 9.82 -10.07
CA TRP A 224 2.12 9.58 -10.50
C TRP A 224 1.93 8.60 -11.66
N SER A 225 3.00 8.22 -12.37
CA SER A 225 2.89 7.43 -13.61
C SER A 225 3.66 6.12 -13.62
N PHE A 226 4.76 6.01 -12.87
CA PHE A 226 5.68 4.88 -13.02
C PHE A 226 5.16 3.59 -12.37
N LEU A 227 4.77 3.65 -11.09
CA LEU A 227 4.25 2.49 -10.36
C LEU A 227 2.75 2.64 -10.10
N ARG A 228 2.00 1.56 -10.37
CA ARG A 228 0.54 1.53 -10.19
C ARG A 228 0.11 1.85 -8.75
N GLN A 229 0.95 1.50 -7.78
CA GLN A 229 0.74 1.69 -6.35
C GLN A 229 0.60 3.17 -5.96
N PHE A 230 1.23 4.08 -6.70
CA PHE A 230 1.27 5.51 -6.39
C PHE A 230 0.36 6.34 -7.29
N MET A 231 -0.37 5.70 -8.22
CA MET A 231 -1.27 6.40 -9.16
C MET A 231 -2.40 7.18 -8.46
N TYR A 232 -2.81 6.77 -7.27
CA TYR A 232 -3.84 7.44 -6.47
C TYR A 232 -3.29 8.40 -5.42
N THR A 233 -1.96 8.55 -5.31
CA THR A 233 -1.35 9.55 -4.43
C THR A 233 -1.75 10.95 -4.91
N LYS A 234 -2.46 11.68 -4.05
CA LYS A 234 -3.00 13.01 -4.36
C LYS A 234 -1.97 14.12 -4.16
N PHE A 235 -1.17 13.99 -3.11
CA PHE A 235 -0.22 15.01 -2.70
C PHE A 235 1.20 14.49 -2.85
N VAL A 236 2.05 15.25 -3.54
CA VAL A 236 3.48 14.94 -3.65
C VAL A 236 4.27 16.17 -3.24
N ILE A 237 5.12 16.04 -2.23
CA ILE A 237 6.07 17.07 -1.82
C ILE A 237 7.45 16.62 -2.26
N VAL A 238 8.17 17.46 -2.99
CA VAL A 238 9.55 17.18 -3.42
C VAL A 238 10.51 18.13 -2.71
N THR A 239 11.53 17.58 -2.06
CA THR A 239 12.51 18.27 -1.21
C THR A 239 13.93 17.94 -1.69
N ASP A 240 14.94 18.70 -1.24
CA ASP A 240 16.34 18.35 -1.49
C ASP A 240 16.83 17.23 -0.56
N ASP A 241 18.08 16.81 -0.71
CA ASP A 241 18.72 15.72 0.06
C ASP A 241 19.17 16.10 1.47
N ASP A 242 18.98 17.36 1.87
CA ASP A 242 19.22 17.86 3.22
C ASP A 242 17.97 17.80 4.13
N VAL A 243 16.84 17.32 3.61
CA VAL A 243 15.56 17.23 4.33
C VAL A 243 15.26 15.76 4.66
N ASN A 244 15.07 15.44 5.94
CA ASN A 244 14.56 14.14 6.33
C ASN A 244 13.05 14.05 6.03
N VAL A 245 12.69 13.31 4.98
CA VAL A 245 11.28 13.19 4.53
C VAL A 245 10.36 12.46 5.49
N ARG A 246 10.92 11.83 6.53
CA ARG A 246 10.20 11.10 7.58
C ARG A 246 9.99 11.93 8.84
N ASP A 247 10.54 13.14 8.87
CA ASP A 247 10.39 14.09 9.96
C ASP A 247 9.60 15.31 9.46
N TRP A 248 8.42 15.53 10.06
CA TRP A 248 7.58 16.66 9.66
C TRP A 248 8.19 18.00 9.97
N ASP A 249 9.03 18.12 10.99
CA ASP A 249 9.65 19.41 11.32
C ASP A 249 10.54 19.87 10.15
N ASP A 250 11.31 18.94 9.58
CA ASP A 250 12.15 19.15 8.39
C ASP A 250 11.30 19.43 7.12
N VAL A 251 10.25 18.64 6.89
CA VAL A 251 9.39 18.80 5.70
C VAL A 251 8.63 20.13 5.73
N ILE A 252 8.09 20.51 6.89
CA ILE A 252 7.40 21.79 7.07
C ILE A 252 8.39 22.96 6.96
N TRP A 253 9.62 22.82 7.48
CA TRP A 253 10.66 23.82 7.28
C TRP A 253 10.99 24.03 5.79
N ALA A 254 11.16 22.94 5.03
CA ALA A 254 11.39 23.03 3.58
C ALA A 254 10.21 23.71 2.86
N LEU A 255 8.98 23.32 3.17
CA LEU A 255 7.77 23.92 2.61
C LEU A 255 7.67 25.41 2.91
N THR A 256 7.93 25.83 4.14
CA THR A 256 7.72 27.23 4.56
C THR A 256 8.85 28.17 4.17
N THR A 257 10.04 27.65 3.85
CA THR A 257 11.22 28.46 3.50
C THR A 257 11.60 28.43 2.02
N ARG A 258 11.21 27.39 1.27
CA ARG A 258 11.65 27.17 -0.12
C ARG A 258 10.54 27.30 -1.17
N VAL A 259 9.29 27.55 -0.75
CA VAL A 259 8.12 27.55 -1.63
C VAL A 259 7.53 28.95 -1.75
N ASP A 260 7.33 29.40 -2.99
CA ASP A 260 6.32 30.40 -3.32
C ASP A 260 5.04 29.64 -3.77
N PRO A 261 3.91 29.78 -3.05
CA PRO A 261 2.75 28.91 -3.26
C PRO A 261 2.22 28.89 -4.69
N THR A 262 2.18 30.03 -5.37
CA THR A 262 1.64 30.11 -6.74
C THR A 262 2.61 29.56 -7.76
N ARG A 263 3.92 29.83 -7.61
CA ARG A 263 4.94 29.41 -8.56
C ARG A 263 5.26 27.93 -8.46
N ASP A 264 5.30 27.40 -7.24
CA ASP A 264 5.92 26.10 -6.94
C ASP A 264 4.89 24.98 -6.68
N THR A 265 3.60 25.31 -6.75
CA THR A 265 2.51 24.33 -6.73
C THR A 265 2.11 23.94 -8.14
N VAL A 266 2.06 22.63 -8.40
CA VAL A 266 1.54 22.04 -9.63
C VAL A 266 0.19 21.42 -9.32
N LEU A 267 -0.85 21.82 -10.05
CA LEU A 267 -2.17 21.21 -10.00
C LEU A 267 -2.45 20.51 -11.33
N ILE A 268 -2.95 19.28 -11.26
CA ILE A 268 -3.40 18.51 -12.41
C ILE A 268 -4.82 18.04 -12.14
N ASP A 269 -5.76 18.49 -12.96
CA ASP A 269 -7.18 18.13 -12.85
C ASP A 269 -7.51 16.86 -13.64
N ASN A 270 -8.68 16.29 -13.36
CA ASN A 270 -9.26 15.15 -14.08
C ASN A 270 -8.33 13.92 -14.16
N THR A 271 -7.69 13.61 -13.04
CA THR A 271 -6.85 12.42 -12.87
C THR A 271 -7.62 11.29 -12.18
N PRO A 272 -7.23 10.02 -12.39
CA PRO A 272 -7.80 8.89 -11.65
C PRO A 272 -7.55 9.00 -10.15
N ILE A 273 -8.59 8.82 -9.34
CA ILE A 273 -8.56 8.83 -7.87
C ILE A 273 -9.27 7.57 -7.36
N ASP A 274 -8.98 7.16 -6.12
CA ASP A 274 -9.73 6.10 -5.45
C ASP A 274 -11.24 6.42 -5.45
N TYR A 275 -12.06 5.47 -5.88
CA TYR A 275 -13.51 5.65 -6.00
C TYR A 275 -14.20 5.84 -4.64
N LEU A 276 -13.55 5.41 -3.55
CA LEU A 276 -13.99 5.62 -2.16
C LEU A 276 -13.61 6.99 -1.60
N ASP A 277 -12.81 7.78 -2.32
CA ASP A 277 -12.40 9.10 -1.85
C ASP A 277 -13.51 10.13 -2.07
N PHE A 278 -14.35 10.28 -1.06
CA PHE A 278 -15.48 11.23 -1.02
C PHE A 278 -15.06 12.71 -1.07
N ALA A 279 -13.78 13.04 -0.92
CA ALA A 279 -13.29 14.41 -1.09
C ALA A 279 -13.02 14.77 -2.56
N SER A 280 -13.07 13.79 -3.47
CA SER A 280 -13.04 14.05 -4.91
C SER A 280 -14.39 14.62 -5.39
N PRO A 281 -14.39 15.46 -6.45
CA PRO A 281 -15.63 16.05 -6.97
C PRO A 281 -16.55 15.00 -7.61
N VAL A 282 -15.98 13.91 -8.17
CA VAL A 282 -16.70 12.83 -8.82
C VAL A 282 -16.03 11.51 -8.45
N SER A 283 -16.81 10.46 -8.18
CA SER A 283 -16.25 9.14 -7.85
C SER A 283 -15.28 8.66 -8.94
N GLY A 284 -14.07 8.30 -8.52
CA GLY A 284 -13.00 7.83 -9.41
C GLY A 284 -12.21 8.93 -10.14
N LEU A 285 -12.60 10.21 -10.01
CA LEU A 285 -12.02 11.32 -10.77
C LEU A 285 -11.82 12.58 -9.91
N GLY A 286 -10.59 13.08 -9.86
CA GLY A 286 -10.28 14.29 -9.10
C GLY A 286 -8.96 14.94 -9.52
N SER A 287 -8.42 15.79 -8.68
CA SER A 287 -7.15 16.48 -8.94
C SER A 287 -6.00 15.94 -8.10
N LYS A 288 -4.78 16.25 -8.53
CA LYS A 288 -3.54 16.00 -7.81
C LYS A 288 -2.75 17.29 -7.63
N MET A 289 -2.02 17.37 -6.53
CA MET A 289 -1.19 18.51 -6.16
C MET A 289 0.24 18.06 -5.92
N GLY A 290 1.18 18.69 -6.62
CA GLY A 290 2.61 18.58 -6.38
C GLY A 290 3.14 19.89 -5.82
N ILE A 291 4.01 19.84 -4.81
CA ILE A 291 4.67 21.01 -4.25
C ILE A 291 6.18 20.84 -4.37
N ASP A 292 6.83 21.75 -5.10
CA ASP A 292 8.27 21.81 -5.23
C ASP A 292 8.83 22.62 -4.05
N ALA A 293 9.26 21.92 -3.01
CA ALA A 293 9.96 22.45 -1.86
C ALA A 293 11.50 22.31 -1.97
N THR A 294 12.03 22.17 -3.21
CA THR A 294 13.48 22.17 -3.45
C THR A 294 14.05 23.58 -3.47
N SER A 295 15.36 23.70 -3.35
CA SER A 295 16.09 24.96 -3.48
C SER A 295 15.96 25.49 -4.90
N LYS A 296 15.62 26.77 -5.05
CA LYS A 296 15.37 27.36 -6.37
C LYS A 296 16.66 27.88 -6.99
N TRP A 297 16.94 27.43 -8.21
CA TRP A 297 18.14 27.71 -8.96
C TRP A 297 17.95 28.92 -9.88
N PRO A 298 19.03 29.50 -10.44
CA PRO A 298 18.93 30.51 -11.47
C PRO A 298 18.01 30.05 -12.62
N GLY A 299 17.05 30.89 -12.98
CA GLY A 299 15.99 30.58 -13.96
C GLY A 299 14.65 30.17 -13.32
N GLU A 300 14.64 29.67 -12.09
CA GLU A 300 13.41 29.46 -11.30
C GLU A 300 13.12 30.69 -10.40
N THR A 301 14.17 31.39 -10.00
CA THR A 301 14.11 32.64 -9.25
C THR A 301 15.21 33.61 -9.71
N ASN A 302 14.95 34.90 -9.56
CA ASN A 302 15.92 35.99 -9.78
C ASN A 302 16.52 36.52 -8.46
N ARG A 303 16.11 35.96 -7.32
CA ARG A 303 16.59 36.36 -6.00
C ARG A 303 17.83 35.57 -5.63
N GLU A 304 18.71 36.18 -4.84
CA GLU A 304 19.76 35.45 -4.13
C GLU A 304 19.12 34.42 -3.19
N TRP A 305 19.54 33.17 -3.27
CA TRP A 305 18.99 32.08 -2.47
C TRP A 305 19.69 32.00 -1.11
N GLY A 306 18.92 31.69 -0.05
CA GLY A 306 19.47 31.57 1.30
C GLY A 306 20.45 30.40 1.42
N GLN A 307 21.52 30.59 2.20
CA GLN A 307 22.46 29.52 2.54
C GLN A 307 21.95 28.80 3.80
N PRO A 308 21.68 27.48 3.74
CA PRO A 308 21.23 26.73 4.90
C PRO A 308 22.34 26.66 5.95
N ILE A 309 21.93 26.67 7.23
CA ILE A 309 22.86 26.50 8.35
C ILE A 309 23.31 25.03 8.37
N GLN A 310 24.62 24.81 8.44
CA GLN A 310 25.20 23.49 8.63
C GLN A 310 26.12 23.50 9.85
N MET A 311 25.94 22.50 10.73
CA MET A 311 26.85 22.30 11.85
C MET A 311 28.19 21.78 11.33
N ASP A 312 29.29 22.28 11.90
CA ASP A 312 30.62 21.78 11.57
C ASP A 312 30.72 20.28 11.89
N GLY A 313 31.21 19.49 10.91
CA GLY A 313 31.26 18.03 11.04
C GLY A 313 32.15 17.55 12.19
N SER A 314 33.20 18.29 12.55
CA SER A 314 34.05 17.93 13.69
C SER A 314 33.33 18.10 15.02
N VAL A 315 32.47 19.12 15.14
CA VAL A 315 31.63 19.34 16.32
C VAL A 315 30.60 18.23 16.44
N LYS A 316 29.90 17.91 15.34
CA LYS A 316 28.90 16.84 15.33
C LYS A 316 29.50 15.50 15.78
N ASN A 317 30.60 15.07 15.15
CA ASN A 317 31.27 13.82 15.48
C ASN A 317 31.72 13.77 16.94
N ARG A 318 32.27 14.87 17.46
CA ARG A 318 32.70 14.95 18.86
C ARG A 318 31.51 14.79 19.82
N VAL A 319 30.38 15.40 19.53
CA VAL A 319 29.17 15.26 20.38
C VAL A 319 28.61 13.85 20.28
N ASP A 320 28.62 13.24 19.10
CA ASP A 320 28.18 11.84 18.90
C ASP A 320 29.04 10.86 19.74
N GLU A 321 30.37 11.05 19.77
CA GLU A 321 31.28 10.26 20.61
C GLU A 321 31.01 10.45 22.11
N LEU A 322 30.71 11.68 22.54
CA LEU A 322 30.44 12.00 23.94
C LEU A 322 29.01 11.66 24.38
N TRP A 323 28.09 11.38 23.45
CA TRP A 323 26.65 11.36 23.74
C TRP A 323 26.25 10.41 24.87
N GLN A 324 26.86 9.22 24.92
CA GLN A 324 26.61 8.24 25.99
C GLN A 324 27.20 8.68 27.34
N GLU A 325 28.32 9.41 27.32
CA GLU A 325 28.98 9.91 28.54
C GLU A 325 28.25 11.10 29.16
N LEU A 326 27.46 11.84 28.36
CA LEU A 326 26.73 13.01 28.82
C LEU A 326 25.50 12.68 29.68
N ASP A 327 25.06 11.41 29.69
CA ASP A 327 24.01 10.87 30.57
C ASP A 327 22.72 11.71 30.63
N ILE A 328 22.31 12.28 29.50
CA ILE A 328 21.23 13.29 29.43
C ILE A 328 19.84 12.66 29.68
N PHE A 329 19.70 11.35 29.47
CA PHE A 329 18.43 10.63 29.55
C PHE A 329 18.39 9.54 30.62
N SER A 330 19.40 9.45 31.51
CA SER A 330 19.27 8.59 32.69
C SER A 330 18.16 9.14 33.58
N GLU A 331 17.03 8.44 33.61
CA GLU A 331 15.99 8.69 34.59
C GLU A 331 16.56 8.47 35.99
N SER A 332 16.64 9.55 36.78
CA SER A 332 16.83 9.51 38.23
C SER A 332 15.53 9.20 38.95
#